data_AF-A0A519L1A2-F1
#
_entry.id   AF-A0A519L1A2-F1
#
_cell.length_a   1.000
_cell.length_b   1.000
_cell.length_c   1.000
_cell.angle_alpha   90.00
_cell.angle_beta   90.00
_cell.angle_gamma   90.00
#
_symmetry.space_group_name_H-M   'P 1'
#
loop_
_entity.id
_entity.type
_entity.pdbx_description
1 polymer ?
#
loop_
_entity_poly.entity_id
_entity_poly.type
_entity_poly.pdbx_seq_one_letter_code
_entity_poly.pdbx_strand_id
1 'polypeptide(L)'
;MAKQTKAQKARTGVSQDLLPFSDAIKLAKENAKSKFDESLEIAVNLGVDPRHADQQVRGVVNLPSGTGRDVRVAVFAKDAKAAE
;
A
#
# COMPACT_ATOMS: atom_id res chain seq x y z
N MET A 1 19.13 17.82 6.04
CA MET A 1 18.36 16.55 6.10
C MET A 1 17.41 16.61 7.27
N ALA A 2 16.09 16.56 7.02
CA ALA A 2 15.10 16.69 8.09
C ALA A 2 15.22 15.52 9.08
N LYS A 3 15.28 15.82 10.38
CA LYS A 3 15.38 14.82 11.46
C LYS A 3 14.08 14.01 11.47
N GLN A 4 14.17 12.69 11.39
CA GLN A 4 12.99 11.82 11.44
C GLN A 4 12.15 12.12 12.68
N THR A 5 10.83 12.24 12.48
CA THR A 5 9.89 12.52 13.57
C THR A 5 9.85 11.34 14.56
N LYS A 6 9.44 11.60 15.81
CA LYS A 6 9.30 10.56 16.85
C LYS A 6 8.42 9.39 16.38
N ALA A 7 7.40 9.68 15.56
CA ALA A 7 6.52 8.68 14.96
C ALA A 7 7.21 7.83 13.88
N GLN A 8 8.05 8.43 13.03
CA GLN A 8 8.81 7.69 12.01
C GLN A 8 9.80 6.69 12.64
N LYS A 9 10.52 7.12 13.69
CA LYS A 9 11.47 6.25 14.39
C LYS A 9 10.81 5.04 15.05
N ALA A 10 9.59 5.18 15.53
CA ALA A 10 8.83 4.08 16.13
C ALA A 10 8.35 3.06 15.08
N ARG A 11 8.20 3.46 13.81
CA ARG A 11 7.75 2.61 12.70
C ARG A 11 8.91 1.88 12.00
N THR A 12 10.11 2.46 11.99
CA THR A 12 11.32 1.88 11.36
C THR A 12 12.04 0.84 12.24
N GLY A 13 11.56 0.58 13.45
CA GLY A 13 12.20 -0.33 14.41
C GLY A 13 11.68 -1.77 14.40
N VAL A 14 10.80 -2.12 13.46
CA VAL A 14 10.33 -3.50 13.31
C VAL A 14 11.51 -4.35 12.80
N SER A 15 11.86 -5.40 13.54
CA SER A 15 12.92 -6.32 13.17
C SER A 15 12.61 -6.94 11.79
N GLN A 16 13.65 -7.18 10.98
CA GLN A 16 13.50 -7.82 9.66
C GLN A 16 13.21 -9.32 9.76
N ASP A 17 12.62 -9.76 10.87
CA ASP A 17 12.37 -11.17 11.13
C ASP A 17 11.22 -11.65 10.25
N LEU A 18 11.37 -12.88 9.74
CA LEU A 18 10.33 -13.54 8.96
C LEU A 18 9.19 -13.94 9.90
N LEU A 19 8.07 -13.22 9.79
CA LEU A 19 6.88 -13.45 10.60
C LEU A 19 5.86 -14.30 9.83
N PRO A 20 5.13 -15.21 10.51
CA PRO A 20 3.91 -15.80 9.97
C PRO A 20 2.90 -14.71 9.60
N PHE A 21 2.10 -14.96 8.56
CA PHE A 21 1.13 -13.99 8.04
C PHE A 21 0.16 -13.44 9.11
N SER A 22 -0.31 -14.31 10.01
CA SER A 22 -1.19 -13.92 11.11
C SER A 22 -0.56 -12.92 12.05
N ASP A 23 0.74 -13.07 12.33
CA ASP A 23 1.45 -12.25 13.30
C ASP A 23 1.88 -10.92 12.67
N ALA A 24 2.21 -10.94 11.38
CA ALA A 24 2.42 -9.73 10.59
C ALA A 24 1.17 -8.83 10.57
N ILE A 25 -0.03 -9.40 10.42
CA ILE A 25 -1.29 -8.63 10.47
C ILE A 25 -1.54 -8.02 11.85
N LYS A 26 -1.32 -8.79 12.92
CA LYS A 26 -1.50 -8.29 14.30
C LYS A 26 -0.57 -7.10 14.56
N LEU A 27 0.70 -7.24 14.21
CA LEU A 27 1.69 -6.19 14.36
C LEU A 27 1.33 -4.93 13.54
N ALA A 28 0.84 -5.10 12.32
CA ALA A 28 0.39 -3.99 11.49
C ALA A 28 -0.77 -3.22 12.15
N LYS A 29 -1.75 -3.94 12.73
CA LYS A 29 -2.88 -3.33 13.45
C LYS A 29 -2.47 -2.62 14.74
N GLU A 30 -1.54 -3.18 15.51
CA GLU A 30 -1.02 -2.55 16.74
C GLU A 30 -0.25 -1.25 16.47
N ASN A 31 0.36 -1.14 15.29
CA ASN A 31 1.11 0.04 14.86
C ASN A 31 0.24 1.13 14.21
N ALA A 32 -1.05 0.85 13.95
CA ALA A 32 -1.99 1.83 13.45
C ALA A 32 -2.32 2.84 14.56
N LYS A 33 -1.85 4.08 14.40
CA LYS A 33 -1.99 5.16 15.40
C LYS A 33 -2.78 6.35 14.87
N SER A 34 -3.19 6.31 13.60
CA SER A 34 -3.99 7.37 13.02
C SER A 34 -5.42 7.37 13.57
N LYS A 35 -6.08 8.53 13.47
CA LYS A 35 -7.48 8.71 13.86
C LYS A 35 -8.48 8.28 12.77
N PHE A 36 -7.99 7.88 11.61
CA PHE A 36 -8.77 7.42 10.46
C PHE A 36 -8.40 5.97 10.13
N ASP A 37 -9.25 5.29 9.36
CA ASP A 37 -8.99 3.93 8.91
C ASP A 37 -7.77 3.89 7.97
N GLU A 38 -6.65 3.36 8.46
CA GLU A 38 -5.42 3.22 7.68
C GLU A 38 -5.59 2.16 6.57
N SER A 39 -4.90 2.36 5.44
CA SER A 39 -4.82 1.36 4.36
C SER A 39 -3.67 0.40 4.63
N LEU A 40 -3.88 -0.89 4.42
CA LEU A 40 -2.80 -1.88 4.43
C LEU A 40 -2.17 -1.97 3.04
N GLU A 41 -0.85 -1.88 2.98
CA GLU A 41 -0.06 -2.01 1.76
C GLU A 41 0.92 -3.18 1.88
N ILE A 42 1.22 -3.82 0.74
CA ILE A 42 2.20 -4.90 0.64
C ILE A 42 3.27 -4.45 -0.35
N ALA A 43 4.52 -4.39 0.12
CA ALA A 43 5.66 -4.10 -0.73
C ALA A 43 6.33 -5.42 -1.12
N VAL A 44 6.43 -5.69 -2.42
CA VAL A 44 7.10 -6.88 -2.96
C VAL A 44 8.19 -6.42 -3.91
N ASN A 45 9.42 -6.83 -3.65
CA ASN A 45 10.53 -6.63 -4.57
C ASN A 45 10.59 -7.80 -5.54
N LEU A 46 10.14 -7.57 -6.78
CA LEU A 46 10.23 -8.54 -7.86
C LEU A 46 11.55 -8.27 -8.58
N GLY A 47 12.47 -9.23 -8.62
CA GLY A 47 13.80 -9.12 -9.26
C GLY A 47 13.77 -9.04 -10.79
N VAL A 48 12.79 -8.33 -11.35
CA VAL A 48 12.55 -8.12 -12.78
C VAL A 48 13.17 -6.79 -13.22
N ASP A 49 13.62 -6.69 -14.46
CA ASP A 49 14.06 -5.43 -15.04
C ASP A 49 12.91 -4.78 -15.86
N PRO A 50 12.22 -3.75 -15.33
CA PRO A 50 11.06 -3.17 -16.00
C PRO A 50 11.38 -2.40 -17.28
N ARG A 51 12.66 -2.23 -17.63
CA ARG A 51 13.10 -1.65 -18.91
C ARG A 51 12.86 -2.61 -20.08
N HIS A 52 12.79 -3.91 -19.81
CA HIS A 52 12.46 -4.94 -20.79
C HIS A 52 10.94 -5.20 -20.73
N ALA A 53 10.25 -4.99 -21.86
CA ALA A 53 8.79 -5.01 -21.91
C ALA A 53 8.18 -6.37 -21.51
N ASP A 54 8.87 -7.46 -21.80
CA ASP A 54 8.52 -8.84 -21.45
C ASP A 54 8.64 -9.16 -19.95
N GLN A 55 9.41 -8.35 -19.21
CA GLN A 55 9.60 -8.51 -17.77
C GLN A 55 8.72 -7.56 -16.94
N GLN A 56 7.89 -6.72 -17.59
CA GLN A 56 7.00 -5.83 -16.89
C GLN A 56 5.79 -6.60 -16.32
N VAL A 57 5.65 -6.60 -14.99
CA VAL A 57 4.48 -7.16 -14.31
C VAL A 57 3.49 -6.03 -14.02
N ARG A 58 2.39 -5.98 -14.77
CA ARG A 58 1.27 -5.07 -14.53
C ARG A 58 -0.05 -5.84 -14.63
N GLY A 59 -0.79 -5.88 -13.53
CA GLY A 59 -2.07 -6.57 -13.47
C GLY A 59 -3.02 -5.93 -12.47
N VAL A 60 -4.30 -6.22 -12.62
CA VAL A 60 -5.36 -5.88 -11.67
C VAL A 60 -6.00 -7.17 -11.20
N VAL A 61 -6.35 -7.23 -9.92
CA VAL A 61 -7.05 -8.39 -9.35
C VAL A 61 -8.10 -7.89 -8.36
N ASN A 62 -9.27 -8.52 -8.40
CA ASN A 62 -10.30 -8.27 -7.41
C ASN A 62 -9.95 -9.07 -6.14
N LEU A 63 -9.86 -8.37 -5.01
CA LEU A 63 -9.60 -9.02 -3.73
C LEU A 63 -10.84 -9.86 -3.31
N PRO A 64 -10.65 -11.09 -2.78
CA PRO A 64 -11.77 -11.97 -2.40
C PRO A 64 -12.73 -11.34 -1.39
N SER A 65 -12.23 -10.50 -0.48
CA SER A 65 -13.02 -9.78 0.52
C SER A 65 -13.27 -8.30 0.16
N GLY A 66 -12.94 -7.90 -1.07
CA GLY A 66 -12.99 -6.50 -1.50
C GLY A 66 -11.99 -5.60 -0.76
N THR A 67 -12.15 -4.29 -0.91
CA THR A 67 -11.33 -3.26 -0.26
C THR A 67 -11.90 -2.79 1.08
N GLY A 68 -13.10 -3.27 1.46
CA GLY A 68 -13.75 -2.94 2.73
C GLY A 68 -14.16 -1.47 2.88
N ARG A 69 -14.23 -0.70 1.78
CA ARG A 69 -14.61 0.72 1.78
C ARG A 69 -15.62 1.01 0.67
N ASP A 70 -16.51 1.97 0.93
CA ASP A 70 -17.35 2.54 -0.12
C ASP A 70 -16.49 3.29 -1.13
N VAL A 71 -16.50 2.79 -2.37
CA VAL A 71 -15.68 3.33 -3.46
C VAL A 71 -16.28 4.65 -3.93
N ARG A 72 -15.65 5.76 -3.55
CA ARG A 72 -15.91 7.09 -4.11
C ARG A 72 -14.83 7.44 -5.12
N VAL A 73 -15.21 7.61 -6.38
CA VAL A 73 -14.27 7.84 -7.49
C VAL A 73 -14.20 9.35 -7.79
N ALA A 74 -13.00 9.92 -7.65
CA ALA A 74 -12.71 11.27 -8.14
C ALA A 74 -11.95 11.16 -9.47
N VAL A 75 -12.55 11.66 -10.55
CA VAL A 75 -11.97 11.61 -11.90
C VAL A 75 -11.43 12.97 -12.27
N PHE A 76 -10.17 13.02 -12.70
CA PHE A 76 -9.58 14.21 -13.32
C PHE A 76 -9.62 14.05 -14.84
N ALA A 77 -10.59 14.68 -15.50
CA ALA A 77 -10.74 14.67 -16.96
C ALA A 77 -10.62 16.09 -17.53
N LYS A 78 -10.16 16.19 -18.79
CA LYS A 78 -10.11 17.44 -19.56
C LYS A 78 -11.04 17.35 -20.77
N ASP A 79 -11.58 18.49 -21.16
CA ASP A 79 -12.36 18.69 -22.39
C ASP A 79 -13.51 17.68 -22.56
N ALA A 80 -13.62 17.02 -23.72
CA ALA A 80 -14.73 16.13 -24.07
C ALA A 80 -14.90 14.93 -23.11
N LYS A 81 -13.85 14.53 -22.39
CA LYS A 81 -13.90 13.40 -21.43
C LYS A 81 -14.47 13.78 -20.07
N ALA A 82 -14.72 15.07 -19.81
CA ALA A 82 -15.37 15.54 -18.58
C ALA A 82 -16.90 15.61 -18.71
N ALA A 83 -17.43 15.57 -19.95
CA ALA A 83 -18.86 15.65 -20.23
C ALA A 83 -19.51 14.27 -20.51
N GLU A 84 -18.72 13.20 -20.47
CA GLU A 84 -19.14 11.80 -20.68
C GLU A 84 -19.45 11.10 -19.34
#